data_AF-A0A1G8E2R3-F1
#
_entry.id   AF-A0A1G8E2R3-F1
#
_cell.length_a   1.000
_cell.length_b   1.000
_cell.length_c   1.000
_cell.angle_alpha   90.00
_cell.angle_beta   90.00
_cell.angle_gamma   90.00
#
_symmetry.space_group_name_H-M   'P 1'
#
loop_
_entity.id
_entity.type
_entity.pdbx_description
1 polymer ?
#
loop_
_entity_poly.entity_id
_entity_poly.type
_entity_poly.pdbx_seq_one_letter_code
_entity_poly.pdbx_strand_id
1 'polypeptide(L)' 'MVDGFNLLPYLVPQALTDVVERLVPELQERGVYRTEYEGTTLREHLELGPA' A
#
# COMPACT_ATOMS: atom_id res chain seq x y z
N MET A 1 -6.79 9.11 -13.71
CA MET A 1 -6.41 9.04 -12.29
C MET A 1 -6.50 7.58 -11.89
N VAL A 2 -5.60 7.08 -11.05
CA VAL A 2 -5.58 5.68 -10.59
C VAL A 2 -5.51 5.69 -9.06
N ASP A 3 -6.23 4.76 -8.41
CA ASP A 3 -6.35 4.71 -6.95
C ASP A 3 -5.35 3.71 -6.31
N GLY A 4 -4.67 2.91 -7.14
CA GLY A 4 -3.69 1.93 -6.66
C GLY A 4 -3.00 1.19 -7.78
N PHE A 5 -2.03 0.36 -7.40
CA PHE A 5 -1.21 -0.44 -8.31
C PHE A 5 -1.16 -1.90 -7.88
N ASN A 6 -1.20 -2.80 -8.86
CA ASN A 6 -0.82 -4.20 -8.64
C ASN A 6 0.67 -4.36 -8.91
N LEU A 7 1.43 -4.74 -7.88
CA LEU A 7 2.86 -5.00 -8.00
C LEU A 7 3.08 -6.43 -8.52
N LEU A 8 3.86 -6.55 -9.60
CA LEU A 8 4.31 -7.82 -10.17
C LEU A 8 5.82 -7.94 -9.94
N PRO A 9 6.26 -8.51 -8.81
CA PRO A 9 7.68 -8.62 -8.49
C PRO A 9 8.38 -9.60 -9.44
N TYR A 10 9.58 -9.25 -9.88
CA TYR A 10 10.41 -10.12 -10.72
C TYR A 10 11.09 -11.25 -9.91
N LEU A 11 11.27 -11.04 -8.60
CA LEU A 11 11.89 -11.99 -7.69
C LEU A 11 11.33 -11.82 -6.28
N VAL A 12 10.87 -12.93 -5.68
CA VAL A 12 10.33 -12.94 -4.32
C VAL A 12 11.24 -13.76 -3.38
N PRO A 13 11.46 -13.29 -2.14
CA PRO A 13 10.82 -12.12 -1.50
C PRO A 13 11.52 -10.77 -1.75
N GLN A 14 12.73 -10.74 -2.33
CA GLN A 14 13.62 -9.58 -2.29
C GLN A 14 13.01 -8.31 -2.90
N ALA A 15 12.33 -8.42 -4.04
CA ALA A 15 11.74 -7.25 -4.68
C ALA A 15 10.62 -6.62 -3.82
N LEU A 16 9.92 -7.41 -3.01
CA LEU A 16 8.93 -6.88 -2.08
C LEU A 16 9.60 -6.24 -0.87
N THR A 17 10.69 -6.82 -0.36
CA THR A 17 11.50 -6.21 0.70
C THR A 17 12.02 -4.84 0.28
N ASP A 18 12.56 -4.71 -0.93
CA ASP A 18 13.02 -3.41 -1.46
C ASP A 18 11.89 -2.37 -1.53
N VAL A 19 10.69 -2.78 -1.94
CA VAL A 19 9.52 -1.89 -1.97
C VAL A 19 9.16 -1.42 -0.56
N VAL A 20 9.09 -2.34 0.41
CA VAL A 20 8.71 -2.00 1.79
C VAL A 20 9.78 -1.15 2.48
N GLU A 21 11.06 -1.45 2.28
CA GLU A 21 12.16 -0.77 2.98
C GLU A 21 12.56 0.54 2.31
N ARG A 22 12.33 0.71 1.01
CA ARG A 22 12.82 1.87 0.25
C ARG A 22 11.71 2.72 -0.34
N LEU A 23 10.68 2.13 -0.94
CA LEU A 23 9.61 2.89 -1.60
C LEU A 23 8.53 3.36 -0.62
N VAL A 24 8.08 2.49 0.28
CA VAL A 24 7.00 2.84 1.24
C VAL A 24 7.34 4.07 2.09
N PRO A 25 8.56 4.22 2.66
CA PRO A 25 8.90 5.40 3.45
C PRO A 25 8.81 6.70 2.65
N GLU A 26 9.27 6.70 1.40
CA GLU A 26 9.20 7.86 0.50
C GLU A 26 7.75 8.26 0.19
N LEU A 27 6.86 7.29 0.02
CA LEU A 27 5.44 7.56 -0.23
C LEU A 27 4.74 8.07 1.05
N GLN A 28 5.13 7.56 2.22
CA GLN A 28 4.62 8.03 3.51
C GLN A 28 5.09 9.47 3.80
N GLU A 29 6.35 9.80 3.56
CA GLU A 29 6.89 11.16 3.72
C GLU A 29 6.15 12.17 2.85
N ARG A 30 5.76 11.76 1.64
CA ARG A 30 4.97 12.59 0.71
C ARG A 30 3.48 12.65 1.03
N GLY A 31 3.02 11.92 2.05
CA GLY A 31 1.61 11.87 2.45
C GLY A 31 0.69 11.19 1.45
N VAL A 32 1.22 10.34 0.56
CA VAL A 32 0.45 9.63 -0.48
C VAL A 32 0.29 8.13 -0.21
N TYR A 33 0.77 7.66 0.94
CA TYR A 33 0.59 6.29 1.39
C TYR A 33 0.38 6.24 2.90
N ARG A 34 -0.52 5.35 3.35
CA ARG A 34 -0.91 5.23 4.76
C ARG A 34 0.27 4.83 5.66
N THR A 35 0.25 5.32 6.90
CA THR A 35 1.19 4.93 7.98
C THR A 35 0.59 3.90 8.93
N GLU A 36 -0.74 3.79 8.97
CA GLU A 36 -1.48 2.83 9.79
C GLU A 36 -2.73 2.32 9.04
N TYR A 37 -3.33 1.26 9.57
CA TYR A 37 -4.58 0.70 9.06
C TYR A 37 -5.75 1.18 9.92
N GLU A 38 -6.83 1.61 9.29
CA GLU A 38 -8.07 1.99 9.96
C GLU A 38 -9.22 1.04 9.58
N GLY A 39 -10.11 0.74 10.51
CA GLY A 39 -11.19 -0.24 10.31
C GLY A 39 -10.72 -1.69 10.45
N THR A 40 -11.61 -2.62 10.16
CA THR A 40 -11.40 -4.08 10.36
C THR A 40 -11.65 -4.91 9.11
N THR A 41 -12.22 -4.31 8.06
CA THR A 41 -12.54 -4.97 6.81
C THR A 41 -11.78 -4.35 5.64
N LEU A 42 -11.56 -5.15 4.59
CA LEU A 42 -10.95 -4.65 3.36
C LEU A 42 -11.75 -3.50 2.72
N ARG A 43 -13.08 -3.52 2.81
CA ARG A 43 -13.91 -2.43 2.26
C ARG A 43 -13.70 -1.12 3.01
N GLU A 44 -13.55 -1.18 4.33
CA GLU A 44 -13.20 0.00 5.14
C GLU A 44 -11.81 0.52 4.76
N HIS A 45 -10.82 -0.36 4.60
CA HIS A 45 -9.47 0.03 4.16
C HIS A 45 -9.40 0.65 2.76
N LEU A 46 -10.42 0.42 1.92
CA LEU A 46 -10.54 0.97 0.56
C LEU A 46 -11.56 2.12 0.50
N GLU A 47 -12.05 2.60 1.64
CA GLU A 47 -13.03 3.70 1.74
C GLU A 47 -14.37 3.43 1.03
N LEU A 48 -14.72 2.15 0.84
CA LEU A 48 -15.93 1.73 0.11
C LEU A 48 -17.18 1.59 1.02
N GLY A 49 -17.04 1.80 2.32
CA GLY A 49 -18.12 1.67 3.30
C GLY A 49 -18.59 0.22 3.52
N PRO A 50 -19.67 0.01 4.31
CA PRO A 50 -20.23 -1.32 4.56
C PRO A 50 -20.66 -2.02 3.26
N ALA A 51 -20.76 -3.34 3.32
CA ALA A 51 -21.20 -4.19 2.22
C ALA A 51 -22.72 -4.08 2.00
#